data_AF-A0A2Z6SIG4-F1
#
_entry.id   AF-A0A2Z6SIG4-F1
#
_cell.length_a   1.000
_cell.length_b   1.000
_cell.length_c   1.000
_cell.angle_alpha   90.00
_cell.angle_beta   90.00
_cell.angle_gamma   90.00
#
_symmetry.space_group_name_H-M   'P 1'
#
loop_
_entity.id
_entity.type
_entity.pdbx_description
1 polymer ?
#
loop_
_entity_poly.entity_id
_entity_poly.type
_entity_poly.pdbx_seq_one_letter_code
_entity_poly.pdbx_strand_id
1 'polypeptide(L)'
;MVWSQQEIHTLINIRKTTNQLYWNIFGHLRRTYWNNVANRLNNYCNSNYMGKQCKRKFNNLVIQYNNMELYATNDQKERRSRMFFDELRTRFWEDPFNRPRHDVAKNTATITRRKSDVRARKKRRERRERKRRDGSGSGGFGSNDNNENNRHY
;
A
#
# COMPACT_ATOMS: atom_id res chain seq x y z
N MET A 1 2.97 -13.39 2.52
CA MET A 1 4.40 -13.37 2.86
C MET A 1 4.62 -12.44 4.04
N VAL A 2 5.10 -13.00 5.14
CA VAL A 2 5.41 -12.28 6.38
C VAL A 2 6.89 -11.95 6.33
N TRP A 3 7.25 -10.69 6.61
CA TRP A 3 8.65 -10.27 6.72
C TRP A 3 9.06 -10.41 8.19
N SER A 4 10.16 -11.09 8.45
CA SER A 4 10.81 -11.15 9.77
C SER A 4 11.43 -9.81 10.14
N GLN A 5 11.71 -9.62 11.44
CA GLN A 5 12.35 -8.39 11.91
C GLN A 5 13.77 -8.24 11.36
N GLN A 6 14.52 -9.34 11.26
CA GLN A 6 15.88 -9.35 10.71
C GLN A 6 15.88 -8.92 9.24
N GLU A 7 14.95 -9.41 8.42
CA GLU A 7 14.84 -8.99 7.02
C GLU A 7 14.49 -7.50 6.89
N ILE A 8 13.61 -6.98 7.75
CA ILE A 8 13.23 -5.56 7.73
C ILE A 8 14.42 -4.68 8.16
N HIS A 9 15.11 -5.03 9.23
CA HIS A 9 16.30 -4.34 9.69
C HIS A 9 17.39 -4.32 8.61
N THR A 10 17.64 -5.47 7.98
CA THR A 10 18.62 -5.59 6.88
C THR A 10 18.22 -4.72 5.70
N LEU A 11 16.94 -4.68 5.33
CA LEU A 11 16.43 -3.82 4.25
C LEU A 11 16.69 -2.33 4.55
N ILE A 12 16.42 -1.89 5.78
CA ILE A 12 16.63 -0.50 6.21
C ILE A 12 18.12 -0.16 6.18
N ASN A 13 18.99 -1.03 6.70
CA ASN A 13 20.43 -0.82 6.72
C ASN A 13 21.04 -0.76 5.31
N ILE A 14 20.64 -1.66 4.40
CA ILE A 14 21.07 -1.59 3.00
C ILE A 14 20.63 -0.26 2.38
N ARG A 15 19.38 0.17 2.62
CA ARG A 15 18.89 1.44 2.08
C ARG A 15 19.66 2.63 2.66
N LYS A 16 19.94 2.63 3.97
CA LYS A 16 20.65 3.70 4.68
C LYS A 16 22.07 3.89 4.14
N THR A 17 22.82 2.79 4.02
CA THR A 17 24.19 2.79 3.48
C THR A 17 24.26 3.15 2.00
N THR A 18 23.21 2.83 1.22
CA THR A 18 23.16 3.11 -0.22
C THR A 18 22.25 4.30 -0.57
N ASN A 19 21.96 5.18 0.39
CA ASN A 19 21.03 6.28 0.16
C ASN A 19 21.52 7.27 -0.88
N GLN A 20 22.78 7.70 -0.77
CA GLN A 20 23.42 8.60 -1.74
C GLN A 20 23.37 8.03 -3.16
N LEU A 21 23.72 6.74 -3.31
CA LEU A 21 23.68 6.06 -4.60
C LEU A 21 22.28 6.10 -5.22
N TYR A 22 21.23 5.91 -4.42
CA TYR A 22 19.85 5.95 -4.93
C TYR A 22 19.41 7.33 -5.43
N TRP A 23 19.89 8.40 -4.80
CA TRP A 23 19.58 9.76 -5.24
C TRP A 23 20.44 10.18 -6.43
N ASN A 24 21.65 9.64 -6.56
CA ASN A 24 22.54 9.90 -7.69
C ASN A 24 22.17 9.13 -8.97
N ILE A 25 21.38 8.05 -8.89
CA ILE A 25 20.97 7.30 -10.08
C ILE A 25 19.75 7.90 -10.77
N PHE A 26 19.80 7.92 -12.11
CA PHE A 26 18.66 8.27 -12.94
C PHE A 26 17.46 7.33 -12.70
N GLY A 27 16.26 7.88 -12.82
CA GLY A 27 15.01 7.19 -12.45
C GLY A 27 14.81 5.82 -13.10
N HIS A 28 15.27 5.62 -14.34
CA HIS A 28 15.17 4.35 -15.06
C HIS A 28 16.08 3.25 -14.46
N LEU A 29 17.23 3.61 -13.87
CA LEU A 29 18.16 2.69 -13.22
C LEU A 29 17.71 2.26 -11.82
N ARG A 30 16.69 2.91 -11.26
CA ARG A 30 16.15 2.55 -9.93
C ARG A 30 15.60 1.12 -9.91
N ARG A 31 15.14 0.57 -11.04
CA ARG A 31 14.73 -0.85 -11.10
C ARG A 31 15.90 -1.78 -10.79
N THR A 32 17.05 -1.55 -11.43
CA THR A 32 18.28 -2.32 -11.22
C THR A 32 18.80 -2.16 -9.79
N TYR A 33 18.75 -0.93 -9.25
CA TYR A 33 19.07 -0.70 -7.84
C TYR A 33 18.27 -1.58 -6.90
N TRP A 34 16.94 -1.63 -7.05
CA TRP A 34 16.10 -2.43 -6.17
C TRP A 34 16.34 -3.94 -6.33
N ASN A 35 16.70 -4.40 -7.52
CA ASN A 35 17.13 -5.79 -7.73
C ASN A 35 18.43 -6.08 -6.98
N ASN A 36 19.40 -5.18 -7.01
CA ASN A 36 20.65 -5.32 -6.25
C ASN A 36 20.40 -5.33 -4.74
N VAL A 37 19.49 -4.48 -4.24
CA VAL A 37 19.06 -4.49 -2.83
C VAL A 37 18.46 -5.85 -2.47
N ALA A 38 17.61 -6.40 -3.33
CA ALA A 38 17.00 -7.70 -3.10
C ALA A 38 18.04 -8.83 -3.07
N ASN A 39 18.99 -8.85 -4.00
CA ASN A 39 20.06 -9.85 -4.02
C ASN A 39 20.89 -9.81 -2.73
N ARG A 40 21.29 -8.62 -2.28
CA ARG A 40 22.04 -8.46 -1.01
C ARG A 40 21.24 -8.95 0.20
N LEU A 41 19.95 -8.61 0.26
CA LEU A 41 19.07 -9.03 1.35
C LEU A 41 18.85 -10.55 1.34
N ASN A 42 18.63 -11.12 0.17
CA ASN A 42 18.44 -12.57 0.00
C ASN A 42 19.69 -13.35 0.43
N ASN A 43 20.88 -12.87 0.06
CA ASN A 43 22.14 -13.48 0.48
C ASN A 43 22.35 -13.42 2.00
N TYR A 44 21.92 -12.33 2.66
CA TYR A 44 22.12 -12.16 4.10
C TYR A 44 21.07 -12.91 4.95
N CYS A 45 19.82 -12.94 4.50
CA CYS A 45 18.70 -13.51 5.26
C CYS A 45 18.28 -14.90 4.78
N ASN A 46 18.95 -15.47 3.78
CA ASN A 46 18.54 -16.69 3.08
C ASN A 46 17.07 -16.64 2.60
N SER A 47 16.71 -15.51 1.99
CA SER A 47 15.35 -15.23 1.52
C SER A 47 15.29 -15.22 -0.01
N ASN A 48 14.08 -15.14 -0.58
CA ASN A 48 13.88 -15.07 -2.03
C ASN A 48 12.93 -13.93 -2.44
N TYR A 49 13.32 -12.69 -2.14
CA TYR A 49 12.59 -11.50 -2.53
C TYR A 49 13.05 -10.95 -3.89
N MET A 50 12.11 -10.35 -4.62
CA MET A 50 12.37 -9.55 -5.80
C MET A 50 12.53 -8.07 -5.45
N GLY A 51 13.26 -7.31 -6.27
CA GLY A 51 13.44 -5.86 -6.07
C GLY A 51 12.13 -5.08 -5.94
N LYS A 52 11.09 -5.45 -6.70
CA LYS A 52 9.75 -4.85 -6.57
C LYS A 52 9.13 -5.07 -5.18
N GLN A 53 9.38 -6.23 -4.55
CA GLN A 53 8.90 -6.53 -3.21
C GLN A 53 9.66 -5.70 -2.17
N CYS A 54 10.99 -5.61 -2.27
CA CYS A 54 11.82 -4.76 -1.41
C CYS A 54 11.42 -3.28 -1.51
N LYS A 55 11.26 -2.75 -2.72
CA LYS A 55 10.78 -1.38 -2.96
C LYS A 55 9.44 -1.12 -2.29
N ARG A 56 8.47 -2.01 -2.52
CA ARG A 56 7.11 -1.87 -1.95
C ARG A 56 7.15 -1.95 -0.43
N LYS A 57 7.94 -2.85 0.13
CA LYS A 57 8.10 -3.00 1.59
C LYS A 57 8.70 -1.74 2.20
N PHE A 58 9.80 -1.23 1.62
CA PHE A 58 10.45 -0.02 2.09
C PHE A 58 9.52 1.20 2.03
N ASN A 59 8.85 1.42 0.89
CA ASN A 59 7.90 2.53 0.76
C ASN A 59 6.76 2.44 1.78
N ASN A 60 6.27 1.23 2.06
CA ASN A 60 5.26 1.04 3.09
C ASN A 60 5.79 1.41 4.47
N LEU A 61 7.05 1.08 4.83
CA LEU A 61 7.65 1.48 6.10
C LEU A 61 7.70 3.00 6.25
N VAL A 62 8.14 3.71 5.20
CA VAL A 62 8.17 5.18 5.17
C VAL A 62 6.76 5.78 5.30
N ILE A 63 5.75 5.19 4.65
CA ILE A 63 4.36 5.65 4.79
C ILE A 63 3.85 5.42 6.22
N GLN A 64 4.17 4.28 6.84
CA GLN A 64 3.77 4.02 8.23
C GLN A 64 4.44 5.01 9.19
N TYR A 65 5.74 5.28 9.02
CA TYR A 65 6.46 6.33 9.76
C TYR A 65 5.75 7.68 9.63
N ASN A 66 5.47 8.12 8.40
CA ASN A 66 4.80 9.40 8.15
C ASN A 66 3.40 9.48 8.77
N ASN A 67 2.64 8.37 8.76
CA ASN A 67 1.32 8.35 9.37
C ASN A 67 1.42 8.39 10.90
N MET A 68 2.38 7.69 11.50
CA MET A 68 2.63 7.73 12.95
C MET A 68 3.01 9.15 13.39
N GLU A 69 3.91 9.81 12.65
CA GLU A 69 4.32 11.19 12.90
C GLU A 69 3.14 12.17 12.81
N LEU A 70 2.19 11.94 11.90
CA LEU A 70 1.03 12.81 11.68
C LEU A 70 -0.13 12.57 12.64
N TYR A 71 -0.36 11.34 13.09
CA TYR A 71 -1.62 10.96 13.73
C TYR A 71 -1.50 10.43 15.17
N ALA A 72 -0.30 10.15 15.71
CA ALA A 72 -0.09 9.72 17.10
C ALA A 72 -1.15 8.72 17.65
N THR A 73 -1.63 7.79 16.82
CA THR A 73 -2.77 6.91 17.17
C THR A 73 -2.32 5.53 17.65
N ASN A 74 -2.63 5.18 18.90
CA ASN A 74 -2.36 3.89 19.53
C ASN A 74 -2.99 2.68 18.80
N ASP A 75 -2.25 1.99 17.92
CA ASP A 75 -2.68 0.68 17.42
C ASP A 75 -1.57 -0.39 17.44
N GLN A 76 -1.93 -1.64 17.73
CA GLN A 76 -1.05 -2.81 17.91
C GLN A 76 -0.14 -3.07 16.70
N LYS A 77 -0.62 -2.69 15.50
CA LYS A 77 0.14 -2.76 14.24
C LYS A 77 1.33 -1.79 14.21
N GLU A 78 1.25 -0.70 14.97
CA GLU A 78 2.36 0.22 15.18
C GLU A 78 3.43 -0.38 16.08
N ARG A 79 3.13 -1.29 17.02
CA ARG A 79 4.17 -1.87 17.91
C ARG A 79 5.32 -2.51 17.11
N ARG A 80 5.01 -3.21 16.01
CA ARG A 80 6.03 -3.75 15.09
C ARG A 80 6.75 -2.69 14.28
N SER A 81 6.08 -1.56 14.00
CA SER A 81 6.63 -0.45 13.22
C SER A 81 7.44 0.53 14.08
N ARG A 82 7.14 0.61 15.40
CA ARG A 82 7.88 1.35 16.42
C ARG A 82 9.31 0.84 16.55
N MET A 83 9.52 -0.48 16.40
CA MET A 83 10.86 -1.09 16.44
C MET A 83 11.83 -0.54 15.39
N PHE A 84 11.33 -0.08 14.24
CA PHE A 84 12.14 0.55 13.19
C PHE A 84 11.94 2.06 13.12
N PHE A 85 11.11 2.60 14.01
CA PHE A 85 10.73 4.01 13.98
C PHE A 85 11.92 4.89 14.33
N ASP A 86 12.79 4.48 15.24
CA ASP A 86 13.99 5.24 15.62
C ASP A 86 15.00 5.32 14.47
N GLU A 87 15.25 4.20 13.80
CA GLU A 87 16.07 4.17 12.59
C GLU A 87 15.48 5.09 11.52
N LEU A 88 14.16 5.03 11.37
CA LEU A 88 13.47 5.86 10.39
C LEU A 88 13.39 7.34 10.83
N ARG A 89 13.46 7.66 12.12
CA ARG A 89 13.42 9.05 12.60
C ARG A 89 14.56 9.89 12.04
N THR A 90 15.68 9.25 11.68
CA THR A 90 16.82 9.90 11.03
C THR A 90 16.51 10.44 9.63
N ARG A 91 15.35 10.10 9.04
CA ARG A 91 14.88 10.55 7.72
C ARG A 91 15.90 10.35 6.61
N PHE A 92 16.79 9.37 6.78
CA PHE A 92 17.90 9.14 5.85
C PHE A 92 17.44 8.90 4.40
N TRP A 93 16.19 8.47 4.18
CA TRP A 93 15.65 8.20 2.85
C TRP A 93 15.21 9.44 2.08
N GLU A 94 15.21 10.62 2.70
CA GLU A 94 14.88 11.88 2.04
C GLU A 94 15.98 12.26 1.03
N ASP A 95 15.59 13.08 0.04
CA ASP A 95 16.50 13.56 -0.99
C ASP A 95 17.46 14.57 -0.37
N PRO A 96 18.79 14.31 -0.37
CA PRO A 96 19.75 15.26 0.17
C PRO A 96 19.79 16.58 -0.61
N PHE A 97 19.39 16.58 -1.89
CA PHE A 97 19.41 17.77 -2.76
C PHE A 97 18.11 18.57 -2.74
N ASN A 98 17.03 17.97 -2.26
CA ASN A 98 15.72 18.59 -2.18
C ASN A 98 15.21 18.52 -0.74
N ARG A 99 16.04 18.90 0.25
CA ARG A 99 15.58 19.13 1.62
C ARG A 99 14.66 20.36 1.59
N PRO A 100 13.33 20.20 1.68
CA PRO A 100 12.47 21.34 1.83
C PRO A 100 12.67 21.82 3.26
N ARG A 101 12.82 23.14 3.47
CA ARG A 101 12.42 23.73 4.76
C ARG A 101 11.06 23.14 5.11
N HIS A 102 10.91 22.65 6.34
CA HIS A 102 9.74 21.92 6.82
C HIS A 102 8.45 22.73 6.68
N ASP A 103 7.86 22.77 5.49
CA ASP A 103 6.46 23.11 5.31
C ASP A 103 5.69 21.82 5.13
N VAL A 104 5.09 21.40 6.24
CA VAL A 104 4.18 20.25 6.36
C VAL A 104 2.87 20.61 5.66
N ALA A 105 2.91 20.81 4.34
CA ALA A 105 1.73 20.76 3.49
C ALA A 105 1.72 19.40 2.77
N LYS A 106 1.73 18.32 3.55
CA LYS A 106 1.60 16.95 3.03
C LYS A 106 0.21 16.82 2.40
N ASN A 107 0.16 16.46 1.11
CA ASN A 107 -1.04 16.06 0.36
C ASN A 107 -1.75 14.84 1.01
N THR A 108 -2.44 15.07 2.13
CA THR A 108 -3.28 14.10 2.86
C THR A 108 -4.41 13.57 1.96
N ALA A 109 -4.93 14.43 1.08
CA ALA A 109 -5.99 14.12 0.13
C ALA A 109 -5.66 12.96 -0.83
N THR A 110 -4.40 12.82 -1.26
CA THR A 110 -4.04 11.76 -2.22
C THR A 110 -3.96 10.39 -1.56
N ILE A 111 -3.58 10.33 -0.27
CA ILE A 111 -3.45 9.10 0.49
C ILE A 111 -4.83 8.59 0.94
N THR A 112 -5.71 9.48 1.41
CA THR A 112 -7.09 9.14 1.78
C THR A 112 -7.88 8.65 0.55
N ARG A 113 -7.73 9.34 -0.60
CA ARG A 113 -8.37 8.94 -1.88
C ARG A 113 -7.92 7.56 -2.37
N ARG A 114 -6.63 7.21 -2.24
CA ARG A 114 -6.15 5.86 -2.58
C ARG A 114 -6.70 4.77 -1.64
N LYS A 115 -6.84 5.06 -0.34
CA LYS A 115 -7.42 4.13 0.63
C LYS A 115 -8.93 3.92 0.40
N SER A 116 -9.68 4.97 0.06
CA SER A 116 -11.11 4.88 -0.25
C SER A 116 -11.37 4.11 -1.54
N ASP A 117 -10.56 4.32 -2.58
CA ASP A 117 -10.67 3.60 -3.86
C ASP A 117 -10.45 2.09 -3.69
N VAL A 118 -9.48 1.68 -2.87
CA VAL A 118 -9.24 0.26 -2.58
C VAL A 118 -10.42 -0.36 -1.82
N ARG A 119 -10.99 0.35 -0.84
CA ARG A 119 -12.19 -0.11 -0.11
C ARG A 119 -13.40 -0.21 -1.02
N ALA A 120 -13.60 0.76 -1.91
CA ALA A 120 -14.69 0.75 -2.90
C ALA A 120 -14.58 -0.40 -3.89
N ARG A 121 -13.35 -0.69 -4.38
CA ARG A 121 -13.09 -1.85 -5.25
C ARG A 121 -13.35 -3.18 -4.55
N LYS A 122 -12.95 -3.31 -3.28
CA LYS A 122 -13.23 -4.51 -2.48
C LYS A 122 -14.74 -4.72 -2.30
N LYS A 123 -15.48 -3.68 -1.91
CA LYS A 123 -16.94 -3.72 -1.72
C LYS A 123 -17.69 -4.06 -3.02
N ARG A 124 -17.23 -3.54 -4.18
CA ARG A 124 -17.79 -3.90 -5.49
C ARG A 124 -17.58 -5.37 -5.84
N ARG A 125 -16.40 -5.92 -5.52
CA ARG A 125 -16.10 -7.35 -5.75
C ARG A 125 -16.98 -8.25 -4.89
N GLU A 126 -17.09 -7.96 -3.60
CA GLU A 126 -17.96 -8.71 -2.67
C GLU A 126 -19.43 -8.68 -3.12
N ARG A 127 -19.92 -7.53 -3.63
CA ARG A 127 -21.30 -7.41 -4.13
C ARG A 127 -21.54 -8.24 -5.41
N ARG A 128 -20.54 -8.37 -6.28
CA ARG A 128 -20.60 -9.22 -7.47
C ARG A 128 -20.57 -10.70 -7.10
N GLU A 129 -19.77 -11.07 -6.11
CA GLU A 129 -19.70 -12.45 -5.61
C GLU A 129 -21.01 -12.87 -4.92
N ARG A 130 -21.68 -11.97 -4.19
CA ARG A 130 -23.04 -12.22 -3.63
C ARG A 130 -24.09 -12.41 -4.72
N LYS A 131 -24.17 -11.50 -5.71
CA LYS A 131 -25.11 -11.65 -6.84
C LYS A 131 -24.95 -12.95 -7.63
N ARG A 132 -23.74 -13.51 -7.68
CA ARG A 132 -23.49 -14.81 -8.33
C ARG A 132 -23.92 -16.01 -7.48
N ARG A 133 -24.01 -15.86 -6.16
CA ARG A 133 -24.56 -16.90 -5.27
C ARG A 133 -26.09 -16.88 -5.26
N ASP A 134 -26.69 -15.69 -5.37
CA ASP A 134 -28.15 -15.51 -5.29
C ASP A 134 -28.87 -15.70 -6.65
N GLY A 135 -28.13 -15.85 -7.75
CA GLY A 135 -28.67 -15.92 -9.13
C GLY A 135 -28.93 -17.33 -9.67
N SER A 136 -28.96 -18.35 -8.81
CA SER A 136 -29.27 -19.74 -9.15
C SER A 136 -30.56 -20.15 -8.46
N GLY A 137 -31.70 -19.81 -9.06
CA GLY A 137 -33.02 -20.18 -8.58
C GLY A 137 -34.15 -19.58 -9.40
N SER A 138 -34.68 -20.40 -10.34
CA SER A 138 -36.09 -20.42 -10.78
C SER A 138 -36.57 -19.21 -11.63
N GLY A 139 -37.03 -19.33 -12.89
CA GLY A 139 -37.80 -20.40 -13.52
C GLY A 139 -39.25 -20.33 -13.06
N GLY A 140 -40.15 -19.69 -13.84
CA GLY A 140 -41.58 -19.64 -13.51
C GLY A 140 -42.41 -18.76 -14.45
N PHE A 141 -43.30 -19.40 -15.20
CA PHE A 141 -44.29 -18.88 -16.13
C PHE A 141 -45.37 -17.99 -15.49
N GLY A 142 -46.05 -17.19 -16.31
CA GLY A 142 -47.35 -16.59 -15.97
C GLY A 142 -47.85 -15.55 -16.96
N SER A 143 -48.48 -16.00 -18.06
CA SER A 143 -49.48 -15.20 -18.80
C SER A 143 -50.72 -14.99 -17.91
N ASN A 144 -51.38 -13.84 -17.97
CA ASN A 144 -52.65 -13.66 -18.71
C ASN A 144 -53.45 -12.41 -18.24
N ASP A 145 -54.00 -11.70 -19.24
CA ASP A 145 -55.32 -11.06 -19.37
C ASP A 145 -55.90 -10.01 -18.40
N ASN A 146 -56.31 -8.89 -19.05
CA ASN A 146 -57.58 -8.14 -18.94
C ASN A 146 -58.03 -7.58 -17.58
N ASN A 147 -58.31 -6.26 -17.50
CA ASN A 147 -59.59 -5.68 -17.96
C ASN A 147 -59.79 -4.20 -17.52
N GLU A 148 -60.37 -3.43 -18.45
CA GLU A 148 -61.31 -2.29 -18.34
C GLU A 148 -61.22 -1.13 -17.33
N ASN A 149 -61.41 0.06 -17.93
CA ASN A 149 -62.28 1.18 -17.57
C ASN A 149 -62.07 1.92 -16.23
N ASN A 150 -61.70 3.21 -16.33
CA ASN A 150 -62.62 4.31 -15.96
C ASN A 150 -62.18 5.72 -16.43
N ARG A 151 -63.07 6.32 -17.24
CA ARG A 151 -63.62 7.71 -17.26
C ARG A 151 -62.78 9.01 -17.26
N HIS A 152 -63.21 9.84 -18.22
CA HIS A 152 -63.44 11.31 -18.24
C HIS A 152 -62.25 12.27 -18.21
N TYR A 153 -62.09 13.06 -19.28
CA TYR A 153 -62.80 14.35 -19.49
C TYR A 153 -63.03 14.60 -20.98
#